data_AF-A0A2V5JBC3-F1
#
_entry.id   AF-A0A2V5JBC3-F1
#
_cell.length_a   1.000
_cell.length_b   1.000
_cell.length_c   1.000
_cell.angle_alpha   90.00
_cell.angle_beta   90.00
_cell.angle_gamma   90.00
#
_symmetry.space_group_name_H-M   'P 1'
#
loop_
_entity.id
_entity.type
_entity.pdbx_description
1 polymer ?
#
loop_
_entity_poly.entity_id
_entity_poly.type
_entity_poly.pdbx_seq_one_letter_code
_entity_poly.pdbx_strand_id
1 'polypeptide(L)'
;MLRAFPSAVIENLEPLIDGARYPIKRVIGEDLMVEADIFKEGHDVVAAALKWRMVGETRWHETPMKLIDNDRWRGACTFYENAIYEY
;
A
#
# COMPACT_ATOMS: atom_id res chain seq x y z
N MET A 1 -22.66 20.37 4.52
CA MET A 1 -21.22 20.70 4.43
C MET A 1 -20.63 19.81 3.35
N LEU A 2 -20.18 20.38 2.24
CA LEU A 2 -19.42 19.64 1.23
C LEU A 2 -18.11 19.19 1.88
N ARG A 3 -17.94 17.87 2.05
CA ARG A 3 -16.64 17.30 2.38
C ARG A 3 -15.71 17.67 1.23
N ALA A 4 -14.65 18.43 1.51
CA ALA A 4 -13.52 18.48 0.60
C ALA A 4 -12.99 17.05 0.51
N PHE A 5 -13.16 16.39 -0.63
CA PHE A 5 -12.47 15.14 -0.86
C PHE A 5 -10.96 15.45 -0.84
N PRO A 6 -10.14 14.66 -0.14
CA PRO A 6 -8.70 14.78 -0.30
C PRO A 6 -8.35 14.72 -1.79
N SER A 7 -7.33 15.47 -2.21
CA SER A 7 -6.94 15.56 -3.62
C SER A 7 -6.58 14.22 -4.25
N ALA A 8 -6.37 13.16 -3.46
CA ALA A 8 -6.26 11.78 -3.92
C ALA A 8 -7.02 10.86 -2.96
N VAL A 9 -7.59 9.80 -3.50
CA VAL A 9 -8.31 8.73 -2.79
C VAL A 9 -7.50 7.45 -2.90
N ILE A 10 -7.41 6.70 -1.79
CA ILE A 10 -6.83 5.36 -1.72
C ILE A 10 -7.87 4.46 -1.07
N GLU A 11 -8.31 3.42 -1.77
CA GLU A 11 -9.30 2.46 -1.28
C GLU A 11 -9.03 1.03 -1.78
N ASN A 12 -9.86 0.07 -1.35
CA ASN A 12 -9.77 -1.34 -1.75
C ASN A 12 -8.34 -1.94 -1.64
N LEU A 13 -7.64 -1.58 -0.54
CA LEU A 13 -6.29 -2.06 -0.24
C LEU A 13 -6.30 -3.59 -0.02
N GLU A 14 -5.38 -4.29 -0.66
CA GLU A 14 -5.21 -5.72 -0.58
C GLU A 14 -3.71 -6.10 -0.55
N PRO A 15 -3.34 -7.21 0.12
CA PRO A 15 -4.21 -8.09 0.90
C PRO A 15 -4.51 -7.53 2.30
N LEU A 16 -5.70 -7.80 2.81
CA LEU A 16 -6.11 -7.52 4.20
C LEU A 16 -6.87 -8.72 4.77
N ILE A 17 -6.70 -9.02 6.06
CA ILE A 17 -7.51 -10.04 6.75
C ILE A 17 -8.52 -9.34 7.65
N ASP A 18 -9.81 -9.60 7.41
CA ASP A 18 -10.94 -9.03 8.18
C ASP A 18 -10.82 -7.50 8.36
N GLY A 19 -10.58 -6.78 7.25
CA GLY A 19 -10.45 -5.32 7.26
C GLY A 19 -9.28 -4.81 8.11
N ALA A 20 -8.12 -5.46 7.99
CA ALA A 20 -6.90 -5.19 8.78
C ALA A 20 -7.01 -5.52 10.28
N ARG A 21 -8.06 -6.23 10.73
CA ARG A 21 -8.17 -6.67 12.13
C ARG A 21 -7.04 -7.64 12.52
N TYR A 22 -6.54 -8.41 11.56
CA TYR A 22 -5.46 -9.36 11.77
C TYR A 22 -4.33 -9.15 10.76
N PRO A 23 -3.06 -9.36 11.17
CA PRO A 23 -1.94 -9.30 10.25
C PRO A 23 -2.00 -10.44 9.23
N ILE A 24 -1.67 -10.13 7.99
CA ILE A 24 -1.37 -11.15 6.98
C ILE A 24 -0.11 -11.94 7.38
N LYS A 25 0.01 -13.18 6.91
CA LYS A 25 1.21 -14.00 7.12
C LYS A 25 2.07 -13.98 5.86
N ARG A 26 3.38 -13.82 6.02
CA ARG A 26 4.38 -13.86 4.95
C ARG A 26 5.56 -14.75 5.35
N VAL A 27 6.31 -15.20 4.35
CA VAL A 27 7.55 -15.97 4.52
C VAL A 27 8.72 -15.08 4.15
N ILE A 28 9.82 -15.20 4.90
CA ILE A 28 11.07 -14.49 4.59
C ILE A 28 11.49 -14.73 3.14
N GLY A 29 11.89 -13.66 2.46
CA GLY A 29 12.40 -13.70 1.10
C GLY A 29 11.35 -13.82 0.00
N GLU A 30 10.06 -13.96 0.35
CA GLU A 30 8.97 -13.94 -0.62
C GLU A 30 8.32 -12.57 -0.72
N ASP A 31 8.09 -12.10 -1.95
CA ASP A 31 7.43 -10.82 -2.20
C ASP A 31 6.00 -10.79 -1.67
N LEU A 32 5.69 -9.76 -0.91
CA LEU A 32 4.32 -9.33 -0.65
C LEU A 32 3.91 -8.35 -1.76
N MET A 33 2.95 -8.77 -2.58
CA MET A 33 2.28 -7.88 -3.53
C MET A 33 1.16 -7.13 -2.82
N VAL A 34 1.22 -5.80 -2.86
CA VAL A 34 0.17 -4.93 -2.30
C VAL A 34 -0.48 -4.17 -3.43
N GLU A 35 -1.80 -4.13 -3.41
CA GLU A 35 -2.61 -3.42 -4.39
C GLU A 35 -3.62 -2.50 -3.72
N ALA A 36 -3.96 -1.40 -4.39
CA ALA A 36 -5.02 -0.51 -3.95
C ALA A 36 -5.57 0.24 -5.17
N ASP A 37 -6.81 0.71 -5.04
CA ASP A 37 -7.39 1.64 -6.00
C ASP A 37 -6.96 3.05 -5.59
N ILE A 38 -6.23 3.75 -6.47
CA ILE A 38 -5.63 5.06 -6.21
C ILE A 38 -5.94 6.00 -7.36
N PHE A 39 -6.71 7.04 -7.07
CA PHE A 39 -7.20 7.98 -8.07
C PHE A 39 -7.34 9.39 -7.49
N LYS A 40 -7.51 10.37 -8.37
CA LYS A 40 -7.63 11.79 -8.05
C LYS A 40 -8.64 12.44 -9.00
N GLU A 41 -9.34 13.47 -8.52
CA GLU A 41 -10.15 14.34 -9.37
C GLU A 41 -9.28 15.13 -10.38
N GLY A 42 -9.76 15.24 -11.62
CA GLY A 42 -9.14 16.03 -12.67
C GLY A 42 -8.23 15.20 -13.59
N HIS A 43 -7.25 15.87 -14.20
CA HIS A 43 -6.38 15.28 -15.24
C HIS A 43 -4.89 15.28 -14.85
N ASP A 44 -4.58 15.55 -13.58
CA ASP A 44 -3.21 15.50 -13.09
C ASP A 44 -2.66 14.07 -13.12
N VAL A 45 -1.37 13.94 -13.41
CA VAL A 45 -0.68 12.64 -13.36
C VAL A 45 -0.57 12.19 -11.90
N VAL A 46 -1.05 10.97 -11.62
CA VAL A 46 -0.96 10.31 -10.31
C VAL A 46 0.30 9.45 -10.27
N ALA A 47 0.95 9.43 -9.11
CA ALA A 47 2.00 8.48 -8.76
C ALA A 47 1.71 7.92 -7.37
N ALA A 48 2.03 6.64 -7.14
CA ALA A 48 1.82 5.97 -5.88
C ALA A 48 3.07 5.21 -5.42
N ALA A 49 3.23 5.07 -4.10
CA ALA A 49 4.31 4.33 -3.49
C ALA A 49 3.78 3.48 -2.34
N LEU A 50 4.22 2.22 -2.28
CA LEU A 50 4.03 1.34 -1.14
C LEU A 50 5.07 1.71 -0.10
N LYS A 51 4.63 2.19 1.06
CA LYS A 51 5.50 2.45 2.21
C LYS A 51 5.45 1.25 3.13
N TRP A 52 6.58 0.87 3.71
CA TRP A 52 6.61 -0.23 4.68
C TRP A 52 7.78 -0.07 5.65
N ARG A 53 7.68 -0.68 6.84
CA ARG A 53 8.77 -0.73 7.84
C ARG A 53 8.56 -1.87 8.83
N MET A 54 9.61 -2.25 9.56
CA MET A 54 9.43 -3.07 10.75
C MET A 54 8.80 -2.21 11.86
N VAL A 55 7.85 -2.79 12.61
CA VAL A 55 7.16 -2.08 13.69
C VAL A 55 8.18 -1.61 14.73
N GLY A 56 8.13 -0.32 15.06
CA GLY A 56 9.05 0.35 15.99
C GLY A 56 10.20 1.10 15.31
N GLU A 57 10.47 0.85 14.03
CA GLU A 57 11.44 1.64 13.27
C GLU A 57 10.90 3.04 12.95
N THR A 58 11.78 4.04 12.91
CA THR A 58 11.40 5.41 12.53
C THR A 58 11.40 5.63 11.02
N ARG A 59 12.25 4.89 10.30
CA ARG A 59 12.44 5.03 8.87
C ARG A 59 11.43 4.19 8.12
N TRP A 60 10.80 4.81 7.12
CA TRP A 60 9.99 4.10 6.13
C TRP A 60 10.84 3.71 4.92
N HIS A 61 10.65 2.49 4.44
CA HIS A 61 11.01 2.08 3.10
C HIS A 61 9.90 2.48 2.13
N GLU A 62 10.26 2.73 0.88
CA GLU A 62 9.30 3.07 -0.17
C GLU A 62 9.61 2.27 -1.42
N THR A 63 8.57 1.76 -2.07
CA THR A 63 8.67 1.10 -3.38
C THR A 63 7.63 1.71 -4.32
N PRO A 64 8.04 2.24 -5.49
CA PRO A 64 7.08 2.79 -6.45
C PRO A 64 6.04 1.74 -6.86
N MET A 65 4.77 2.13 -6.87
CA MET A 65 3.70 1.30 -7.41
C MET A 65 3.55 1.53 -8.92
N LYS A 66 3.07 0.52 -9.62
CA LYS A 66 2.73 0.59 -11.03
C LYS A 66 1.22 0.54 -11.19
N LEU A 67 0.68 1.42 -12.04
CA LEU A 67 -0.69 1.30 -12.51
C LEU A 67 -0.82 -0.02 -13.30
N ILE A 68 -1.77 -0.86 -12.92
CA ILE A 68 -2.07 -2.14 -13.55
C ILE A 68 -3.19 -1.96 -14.58
N ASP A 69 -4.36 -1.51 -14.11
CA ASP A 69 -5.54 -1.21 -14.92
C ASP A 69 -6.52 -0.37 -14.08
N ASN A 70 -7.40 0.42 -14.71
CA ASN A 70 -8.53 1.14 -14.08
C ASN A 70 -8.34 1.52 -12.59
N ASP A 71 -7.51 2.53 -12.33
CA ASP A 71 -7.13 3.04 -10.99
C ASP A 71 -6.49 2.02 -10.03
N ARG A 72 -6.29 0.77 -10.42
CA ARG A 72 -5.61 -0.28 -9.63
C ARG A 72 -4.10 -0.13 -9.73
N TRP A 73 -3.46 0.08 -8.59
CA TRP A 73 -2.01 0.16 -8.47
C TRP A 73 -1.45 -1.05 -7.75
N ARG A 74 -0.23 -1.45 -8.09
CA ARG A 74 0.49 -2.56 -7.46
C ARG A 74 1.90 -2.18 -7.07
N GLY A 75 2.25 -2.42 -5.82
CA GLY A 75 3.62 -2.37 -5.28
C GLY A 75 4.06 -3.75 -4.79
N ALA A 76 5.36 -3.89 -4.56
CA ALA A 76 5.92 -5.09 -3.95
C ALA A 76 6.88 -4.69 -2.82
N CYS A 77 6.88 -5.47 -1.74
CA CYS A 77 7.93 -5.39 -0.72
C CYS A 77 8.35 -6.81 -0.31
N THR A 78 9.59 -6.95 0.14
CA THR A 78 10.17 -8.23 0.53
C THR A 78 10.78 -8.08 1.92
N PHE A 79 10.46 -8.99 2.82
CA PHE A 79 10.96 -8.97 4.20
C PHE A 79 12.02 -10.05 4.39
N TYR A 80 13.10 -9.71 5.09
CA TYR A 80 14.25 -10.61 5.27
C TYR A 80 14.47 -11.04 6.73
N GLU A 81 13.63 -10.58 7.65
CA GLU A 81 13.68 -10.94 9.07
C GLU A 81 12.30 -11.37 9.58
N ASN A 82 12.28 -12.26 10.58
CA ASN A 82 11.05 -12.69 11.23
C ASN A 82 10.64 -11.62 12.25
N ALA A 83 9.71 -10.75 11.86
CA ALA A 83 9.24 -9.65 12.67
C ALA A 83 7.80 -9.26 12.31
N ILE A 84 7.25 -8.25 13.01
CA ILE A 84 6.01 -7.59 12.62
C ILE A 84 6.37 -6.37 11.77
N TYR A 85 5.78 -6.30 10.59
CA TYR A 85 5.91 -5.17 9.67
C TYR A 85 4.57 -4.46 9.52
N GLU A 86 4.61 -3.19 9.15
CA GLU A 86 3.46 -2.41 8.73
C GLU A 86 3.71 -1.81 7.34
N TYR A 87 2.62 -1.66 6.57
CA TYR A 87 2.61 -1.10 5.21
C TYR A 87 1.31 -0.33 4.96
#